data_AF-A0A8I3AGQ4-F1
#
_entry.id   AF-A0A8I3AGQ4-F1
#
_cell.length_a   1.000
_cell.length_b   1.000
_cell.length_c   1.000
_cell.angle_alpha   90.00
_cell.angle_beta   90.00
_cell.angle_gamma   90.00
#
_symmetry.space_group_name_H-M   'P 1'
#
loop_
_entity.id
_entity.type
_entity.pdbx_description
1 polymer ?
#
loop_
_entity_poly.entity_id
_entity_poly.type
_entity_poly.pdbx_seq_one_letter_code
_entity_poly.pdbx_strand_id
1 'polypeptide(L)'
;MTGTTDPHTLCFHVYRIGGIWGDDRIVRADDRKTPRYFLKGTRLAASWQFALHAGGPNGVVVCHVKSGYLGPPLLETNPGPINITIGSEGHTVQVHHGYKPTDATYAFKGLDDQQYRWKPISRLWGNTMECLNSQDQVVATYRITLFAMSKDGELRIHQV
;
A
#
# COMPACT_ATOMS: atom_id res chain seq x y z
N MET A 1 12.31 21.56 -16.86
CA MET A 1 12.52 20.10 -16.74
C MET A 1 11.16 19.43 -16.82
N THR A 2 10.72 19.15 -18.04
CA THR A 2 9.45 18.47 -18.33
C THR A 2 9.64 16.99 -18.07
N GLY A 3 9.04 16.50 -16.98
CA GLY A 3 9.01 15.08 -16.68
C GLY A 3 8.21 14.36 -17.76
N THR A 4 8.89 13.61 -18.61
CA THR A 4 8.29 12.63 -19.49
C THR A 4 7.73 11.52 -18.63
N THR A 5 6.45 11.58 -18.31
CA THR A 5 5.68 10.42 -17.84
C THR A 5 5.66 9.43 -18.99
N ASP A 6 6.28 8.27 -18.78
CA ASP A 6 6.10 7.11 -19.64
C ASP A 6 4.58 6.83 -19.75
N PRO A 7 3.99 6.81 -20.96
CA PRO A 7 2.55 6.63 -21.16
C PRO A 7 2.01 5.32 -20.57
N HIS A 8 2.89 4.38 -20.22
CA HIS A 8 2.56 3.09 -19.63
C HIS A 8 2.63 3.06 -18.10
N THR A 9 2.88 4.20 -17.43
CA THR A 9 2.95 4.27 -15.97
C THR A 9 1.74 5.00 -15.38
N LEU A 10 0.98 4.31 -14.52
CA LEU A 10 -0.06 4.93 -13.71
C LEU A 10 0.57 5.53 -12.44
N CYS A 11 0.29 6.80 -12.17
CA CYS A 11 0.79 7.52 -11.00
C CYS A 11 -0.34 7.91 -10.05
N PHE A 12 -0.14 7.64 -8.76
CA PHE A 12 -1.04 8.02 -7.68
C PHE A 12 -0.28 8.69 -6.55
N HIS A 13 -0.91 9.70 -5.96
CA HIS A 13 -0.36 10.43 -4.82
C HIS A 13 -1.20 10.21 -3.58
N VAL A 14 -0.57 9.84 -2.47
CA VAL A 14 -1.23 9.53 -1.20
C VAL A 14 -1.02 10.67 -0.22
N TYR A 15 -2.11 11.19 0.35
CA TYR A 15 -2.09 12.28 1.33
C TYR A 15 -2.84 11.90 2.60
N ARG A 16 -2.34 12.38 3.75
CA ARG A 16 -3.01 12.29 5.05
C ARG A 16 -4.19 13.26 5.12
N ILE A 17 -5.27 12.80 5.73
CA ILE A 17 -6.42 13.62 6.12
C ILE A 17 -6.46 13.65 7.65
N GLY A 18 -6.61 14.83 8.26
CA GLY A 18 -6.60 14.98 9.73
C GLY A 18 -5.22 15.25 10.36
N GLY A 19 -4.21 15.63 9.56
CA GLY A 19 -2.88 15.99 10.05
C GLY A 19 -1.96 14.79 10.31
N ILE A 20 -0.93 14.98 11.15
CA ILE A 20 0.13 13.98 11.39
C ILE A 20 -0.41 12.69 12.05
N TRP A 21 -1.51 12.80 12.81
CA TRP A 21 -2.13 11.71 13.54
C TRP A 21 -3.36 11.10 12.86
N GLY A 22 -3.77 11.64 11.72
CA GLY A 22 -4.91 11.09 10.99
C GLY A 22 -4.56 9.71 10.43
N ASP A 23 -5.48 8.76 10.51
CA ASP A 23 -5.36 7.42 9.88
C ASP A 23 -5.94 7.38 8.46
N ASP A 24 -6.79 8.35 8.12
CA ASP A 24 -7.44 8.43 6.82
C ASP A 24 -6.49 8.96 5.75
N ARG A 25 -6.60 8.42 4.54
CA ARG A 25 -5.82 8.84 3.37
C ARG A 25 -6.70 9.17 2.20
N ILE A 26 -6.31 10.17 1.43
CA ILE A 26 -6.84 10.40 0.08
C ILE A 26 -5.78 10.02 -0.95
N VAL A 27 -6.18 9.20 -1.91
CA VAL A 27 -5.38 8.81 -3.07
C VAL A 27 -5.85 9.64 -4.25
N ARG A 28 -4.95 10.42 -4.83
CA ARG A 28 -5.23 11.28 -5.99
C ARG A 28 -4.54 10.74 -7.24
N ALA A 29 -5.11 11.06 -8.39
CA ALA A 29 -4.48 10.80 -9.68
C ALA A 29 -3.20 11.63 -9.85
N ASP A 30 -2.51 11.43 -10.98
CA ASP A 30 -1.27 12.13 -11.34
C ASP A 30 -1.40 13.67 -11.35
N ASP A 31 -2.60 14.18 -11.65
CA ASP A 31 -2.91 15.62 -11.58
C ASP A 31 -2.90 16.20 -10.15
N ARG A 32 -2.75 15.36 -9.13
CA ARG A 32 -2.75 15.68 -7.69
C ARG A 32 -4.03 16.34 -7.18
N LYS A 33 -5.08 16.39 -8.01
CA LYS A 33 -6.34 17.08 -7.75
C LYS A 33 -7.48 16.09 -7.71
N THR A 34 -7.58 15.23 -8.70
CA THR A 34 -8.69 14.29 -8.88
C THR A 34 -8.60 13.18 -7.83
N PRO A 35 -9.55 13.10 -6.87
CA PRO A 35 -9.59 12.01 -5.92
C PRO A 35 -9.97 10.71 -6.64
N ARG A 36 -9.15 9.68 -6.46
CA ARG A 36 -9.36 8.34 -7.02
C ARG A 36 -9.86 7.36 -5.99
N TYR A 37 -9.29 7.43 -4.79
CA TYR A 37 -9.73 6.60 -3.67
C TYR A 37 -9.61 7.35 -2.35
N PHE A 38 -10.39 6.89 -1.38
CA PHE A 38 -10.29 7.31 0.00
C PHE A 38 -10.08 6.08 0.88
N LEU A 39 -8.98 6.03 1.61
CA LEU A 39 -8.70 4.98 2.58
C LEU A 39 -9.21 5.47 3.94
N LYS A 40 -10.24 4.82 4.45
CA LYS A 40 -10.78 5.07 5.78
C LYS A 40 -10.22 4.05 6.76
N GLY A 41 -9.61 4.52 7.84
CA GLY A 41 -8.85 3.67 8.74
C GLY A 41 -9.33 3.69 10.18
N THR A 42 -9.10 2.58 10.86
CA THR A 42 -9.08 2.55 12.32
C THR A 42 -7.90 1.69 12.77
N ARG A 43 -6.95 2.31 13.47
CA ARG A 43 -5.86 1.60 14.14
C ARG A 43 -6.16 1.46 15.61
N LEU A 44 -6.11 0.22 16.11
CA LEU A 44 -6.09 -0.10 17.52
C LEU A 44 -4.68 -0.59 17.90
N ALA A 45 -4.38 -0.62 19.19
CA ALA A 45 -3.05 -1.04 19.68
C ALA A 45 -2.64 -2.45 19.21
N ALA A 46 -3.61 -3.31 18.89
CA ALA A 46 -3.43 -4.72 18.57
C ALA A 46 -4.24 -5.16 17.34
N SER A 47 -4.62 -4.24 16.45
CA SER A 47 -5.16 -4.57 15.12
C SER A 47 -5.36 -3.30 14.32
N TRP A 48 -5.44 -3.43 13.01
CA TRP A 48 -5.87 -2.32 12.16
C TRP A 48 -6.75 -2.83 11.04
N GLN A 49 -7.70 -1.99 10.67
CA GLN A 49 -8.65 -2.25 9.60
C GLN A 49 -8.78 -0.99 8.75
N PHE A 50 -8.81 -1.19 7.43
CA PHE A 50 -9.04 -0.14 6.48
C PHE A 50 -10.12 -0.53 5.48
N ALA A 51 -10.89 0.44 5.03
CA ALA A 51 -11.76 0.34 3.87
C ALA A 51 -11.28 1.32 2.80
N LEU A 52 -11.10 0.82 1.58
CA LEU A 52 -10.81 1.66 0.41
C LEU A 52 -12.13 1.97 -0.30
N HIS A 53 -12.45 3.25 -0.43
CA HIS A 53 -13.63 3.76 -1.11
C HIS A 53 -13.24 4.33 -2.47
N ALA A 54 -14.04 4.08 -3.51
CA ALA A 54 -13.87 4.71 -4.82
C ALA A 54 -14.20 6.22 -4.75
N GLY A 55 -13.30 7.05 -5.24
CA GLY A 55 -13.43 8.50 -5.21
C GLY A 55 -13.19 9.08 -3.80
N GLY A 56 -14.27 9.29 -3.05
CA GLY A 56 -14.28 10.01 -1.77
C GLY A 56 -14.71 9.18 -0.56
N PRO A 57 -14.80 9.77 0.64
CA PRO A 57 -15.08 9.07 1.91
C PRO A 57 -16.46 8.39 1.97
N ASN A 58 -17.41 8.84 1.15
CA ASN A 58 -18.76 8.25 1.03
C ASN A 58 -18.91 7.41 -0.24
N GLY A 59 -17.80 7.11 -0.93
CA GLY A 59 -17.80 6.29 -2.14
C GLY A 59 -18.08 4.82 -1.85
N VAL A 60 -18.36 4.06 -2.91
CA VAL A 60 -18.53 2.60 -2.85
C VAL A 60 -17.24 1.97 -2.33
N VAL A 61 -17.36 1.04 -1.38
CA VAL A 61 -16.21 0.29 -0.88
C VAL A 61 -15.74 -0.68 -1.96
N VAL A 62 -14.47 -0.58 -2.34
CA VAL A 62 -13.85 -1.45 -3.35
C VAL A 62 -12.99 -2.54 -2.72
N CYS A 63 -12.52 -2.32 -1.49
CA CYS A 63 -11.64 -3.26 -0.81
C CYS A 63 -11.67 -3.06 0.71
N HIS A 64 -11.61 -4.16 1.45
CA HIS A 64 -11.32 -4.16 2.88
C HIS A 64 -9.93 -4.73 3.13
N VAL A 65 -9.17 -4.09 4.02
CA VAL A 65 -7.87 -4.59 4.47
C VAL A 65 -7.92 -4.82 5.97
N LYS A 66 -7.57 -6.02 6.41
CA LYS A 66 -7.53 -6.39 7.82
C LYS A 66 -6.22 -7.09 8.14
N SER A 67 -5.52 -6.59 9.15
CA SER A 67 -4.39 -7.28 9.76
C SER A 67 -4.79 -7.94 11.08
N GLY A 68 -4.33 -9.18 11.28
CA GLY A 68 -4.59 -9.97 12.48
C GLY A 68 -3.60 -9.76 13.63
N TYR A 69 -2.67 -8.81 13.53
CA TYR A 69 -1.58 -8.70 14.51
C TYR A 69 -2.05 -8.27 15.90
N LEU A 70 -1.95 -9.19 16.87
CA LEU A 70 -2.29 -9.00 18.29
C LEU A 70 -1.01 -9.06 19.16
N GLY A 71 -0.37 -7.92 19.48
CA GLY A 71 0.57 -7.84 20.63
C GLY A 71 1.74 -6.83 20.50
N PRO A 72 2.43 -6.49 21.61
CA PRO A 72 3.64 -5.68 21.57
C PRO A 72 4.88 -6.49 21.13
N PRO A 73 5.93 -5.83 20.57
CA PRO A 73 7.02 -6.43 19.80
C PRO A 73 8.04 -7.30 20.57
N LEU A 74 7.80 -7.61 21.84
CA LEU A 74 8.81 -8.22 22.73
C LEU A 74 8.62 -9.72 23.00
N LEU A 75 7.55 -10.33 22.47
CA LEU A 75 7.35 -11.76 22.48
C LEU A 75 7.05 -12.15 21.04
N GLU A 76 7.79 -13.11 20.49
CA GLU A 76 7.65 -13.64 19.12
C GLU A 76 6.19 -13.67 18.63
N THR A 77 5.95 -13.37 17.36
CA THR A 77 5.41 -14.34 16.38
C THR A 77 4.93 -13.62 15.12
N ASN A 78 5.13 -14.28 13.99
CA ASN A 78 4.63 -13.92 12.66
C ASN A 78 3.23 -13.27 12.73
N PRO A 79 3.03 -12.02 12.29
CA PRO A 79 1.80 -11.25 12.50
C PRO A 79 0.53 -11.81 11.81
N GLY A 80 0.62 -13.00 11.21
CA GLY A 80 -0.36 -13.55 10.30
C GLY A 80 -0.38 -12.76 8.99
N PRO A 81 -1.10 -13.25 7.97
CA PRO A 81 -1.24 -12.51 6.73
C PRO A 81 -2.08 -11.24 6.95
N ILE A 82 -1.75 -10.20 6.21
CA ILE A 82 -2.68 -9.09 5.95
C ILE A 82 -3.67 -9.60 4.91
N ASN A 83 -4.96 -9.56 5.22
CA ASN A 83 -6.02 -9.97 4.30
C ASN A 83 -6.55 -8.74 3.56
N ILE A 84 -6.55 -8.81 2.23
CA ILE A 84 -7.10 -7.81 1.32
C ILE A 84 -8.28 -8.45 0.60
N THR A 85 -9.51 -8.08 0.98
CA THR A 85 -10.74 -8.59 0.35
C THR A 85 -11.22 -7.59 -0.69
N ILE A 86 -11.22 -7.99 -1.96
CA ILE A 86 -11.47 -7.14 -3.13
C ILE A 86 -12.89 -7.37 -3.66
N GLY A 87 -13.60 -6.27 -3.93
CA GLY A 87 -14.91 -6.27 -4.58
C GLY A 87 -16.04 -6.84 -3.73
N SER A 88 -17.25 -6.86 -4.29
CA SER A 88 -18.45 -7.46 -3.67
C SER A 88 -18.43 -8.98 -3.68
N GLU A 89 -17.61 -9.58 -4.53
CA GLU A 89 -17.49 -11.04 -4.71
C GLU A 89 -16.64 -11.72 -3.63
N GLY A 90 -15.94 -10.95 -2.79
CA GLY A 90 -15.26 -11.47 -1.60
C GLY A 90 -13.91 -12.15 -1.85
N HIS A 91 -13.32 -11.99 -3.05
CA HIS A 91 -11.99 -12.52 -3.35
C HIS A 91 -10.95 -11.96 -2.37
N THR A 92 -10.27 -12.84 -1.64
CA THR A 92 -9.32 -12.44 -0.59
C THR A 92 -7.90 -12.78 -1.00
N VAL A 93 -7.06 -11.75 -1.10
CA VAL A 93 -5.62 -11.86 -1.28
C VAL A 93 -4.95 -11.84 0.10
N GLN A 94 -4.06 -12.79 0.33
CA GLN A 94 -3.25 -12.86 1.55
C GLN A 94 -1.86 -12.30 1.26
N VAL A 95 -1.45 -11.32 2.05
CA VAL A 95 -0.11 -10.74 2.00
C VAL A 95 0.67 -11.22 3.21
N HIS A 96 1.76 -11.95 2.97
CA HIS A 96 2.61 -12.54 3.99
C HIS A 96 3.89 -11.72 4.16
N HIS A 97 4.29 -11.51 5.41
CA HIS A 97 5.60 -10.95 5.73
C HIS A 97 6.71 -11.97 5.44
N GLY A 98 7.86 -11.49 4.97
CA GLY A 98 9.05 -12.29 4.74
C GLY A 98 9.50 -13.04 5.99
N TYR A 99 10.15 -14.18 5.77
CA TYR A 99 10.47 -15.18 6.81
C TYR A 99 11.44 -14.66 7.89
N LYS A 100 12.15 -13.55 7.64
CA LYS A 100 13.14 -12.99 8.58
C LYS A 100 12.56 -11.75 9.29
N PRO A 101 12.74 -11.61 10.61
CA PRO A 101 12.28 -10.45 11.38
C PRO A 101 12.77 -9.09 10.86
N THR A 102 13.88 -9.06 10.12
CA THR A 102 14.49 -7.86 9.54
C THR A 102 14.19 -7.68 8.05
N ASP A 103 13.53 -8.66 7.43
CA ASP A 103 13.18 -8.63 6.02
C ASP A 103 11.80 -8.01 5.84
N ALA A 104 11.77 -6.69 5.59
CA ALA A 104 10.54 -5.94 5.31
C ALA A 104 9.95 -6.24 3.92
N THR A 105 10.10 -7.47 3.44
CA THR A 105 9.52 -7.97 2.21
C THR A 105 8.11 -8.48 2.47
N TYR A 106 7.16 -8.16 1.62
CA TYR A 106 5.77 -8.61 1.66
C TYR A 106 5.43 -9.34 0.37
N ALA A 107 5.09 -10.63 0.46
CA ALA A 107 4.76 -11.46 -0.69
C ALA A 107 3.25 -11.74 -0.75
N PHE A 108 2.69 -11.80 -1.96
CA PHE A 108 1.28 -12.10 -2.18
C PHE A 108 1.05 -12.71 -3.57
N LYS A 109 -0.08 -13.40 -3.73
CA LYS A 109 -0.56 -13.87 -5.03
C LYS A 109 -1.60 -12.89 -5.56
N GLY A 110 -1.40 -12.37 -6.77
CA GLY A 110 -2.35 -11.47 -7.41
C GLY A 110 -3.62 -12.19 -7.88
N LEU A 111 -4.60 -11.41 -8.35
CA LEU A 111 -5.83 -11.94 -8.94
C LEU A 111 -5.59 -12.64 -10.28
N ASP A 112 -4.44 -12.40 -10.89
CA ASP A 112 -3.96 -13.03 -12.13
C ASP A 112 -3.15 -14.31 -11.86
N ASP A 113 -3.19 -14.82 -10.63
CA ASP A 113 -2.47 -16.00 -10.18
C ASP A 113 -0.93 -15.87 -10.16
N GLN A 114 -0.38 -14.68 -10.44
CA GLN A 114 1.06 -14.43 -10.38
C GLN A 114 1.52 -14.11 -8.95
N GLN A 115 2.77 -14.46 -8.65
CA GLN A 115 3.39 -14.06 -7.39
C GLN A 115 4.04 -12.69 -7.49
N TYR A 116 3.80 -11.88 -6.47
CA TYR A 116 4.38 -10.56 -6.32
C TYR A 116 5.07 -10.40 -4.97
N ARG A 117 6.08 -9.53 -4.93
CA ARG A 117 6.80 -9.19 -3.71
C ARG A 117 7.10 -7.70 -3.65
N TRP A 118 6.62 -7.06 -2.60
CA TRP A 118 7.06 -5.72 -2.21
C TRP A 118 8.32 -5.84 -1.35
N LYS A 119 9.41 -5.17 -1.71
CA LYS A 119 10.63 -5.11 -0.91
C LYS A 119 11.19 -3.68 -0.83
N PRO A 120 11.86 -3.30 0.26
CA PRO A 120 12.55 -2.01 0.33
C PRO A 120 13.79 -2.02 -0.57
N ILE A 121 14.08 -0.87 -1.20
CA ILE A 121 15.36 -0.67 -1.88
C ILE A 121 16.33 -0.04 -0.86
N SER A 122 17.23 -0.85 -0.30
CA SER A 122 18.23 -0.38 0.66
C SER A 122 19.33 0.44 -0.01
N ARG A 123 19.31 1.78 0.14
CA ARG A 123 20.53 2.61 0.25
C ARG A 123 20.24 3.83 1.17
N LEU A 124 20.64 3.71 2.43
CA LEU A 124 20.83 4.76 3.44
C LEU A 124 19.61 5.58 3.93
N TRP A 125 18.48 5.64 3.21
CA TRP A 125 17.27 6.36 3.62
C TRP A 125 16.01 5.69 3.03
N GLY A 126 15.79 4.41 3.33
CA GLY A 126 14.82 3.49 2.70
C GLY A 126 13.37 4.00 2.60
N ASN A 127 13.15 4.94 1.69
CA ASN A 127 11.88 5.61 1.43
C ASN A 127 11.23 5.10 0.16
N THR A 128 11.75 4.03 -0.44
CA THR A 128 11.23 3.47 -1.68
C THR A 128 11.09 1.97 -1.52
N MET A 129 9.92 1.48 -1.90
CA MET A 129 9.63 0.06 -2.06
C MET A 129 9.43 -0.25 -3.54
N GLU A 130 9.84 -1.45 -3.94
CA GLU A 130 9.59 -2.03 -5.26
C GLU A 130 8.69 -3.24 -5.13
N CYS A 131 7.70 -3.33 -6.01
CA CYS A 131 6.93 -4.53 -6.26
C CYS A 131 7.54 -5.26 -7.45
N LEU A 132 7.96 -6.50 -7.23
CA LEU A 132 8.50 -7.39 -8.26
C LEU A 132 7.48 -8.48 -8.59
N ASN A 133 7.42 -8.91 -9.85
CA ASN A 133 6.70 -10.13 -10.25
C ASN A 133 7.57 -11.39 -10.06
N SER A 134 7.08 -12.55 -10.51
CA SER A 134 7.81 -13.82 -10.46
C SER A 134 9.13 -13.82 -11.24
N GLN A 135 9.30 -12.91 -12.21
CA GLN A 135 10.45 -12.78 -13.10
C GLN A 135 11.45 -11.70 -12.63
N ASP A 136 11.34 -11.20 -11.39
CA ASP A 136 12.19 -10.12 -10.86
C ASP A 136 12.02 -8.78 -11.61
N GLN A 137 10.95 -8.58 -12.36
CA GLN A 137 10.66 -7.32 -13.03
C GLN A 137 9.90 -6.38 -12.08
N VAL A 138 10.32 -5.12 -12.03
CA VAL A 138 9.65 -4.07 -11.24
C VAL A 138 8.32 -3.70 -11.91
N VAL A 139 7.21 -4.10 -11.30
CA VAL A 139 5.85 -3.81 -11.77
C VAL A 139 5.25 -2.59 -11.06
N ALA A 140 5.77 -2.20 -9.90
CA ALA A 140 5.36 -0.98 -9.22
C ALA A 140 6.46 -0.46 -8.29
N THR A 141 6.42 0.84 -8.01
CA THR A 141 7.25 1.48 -6.99
C THR A 141 6.40 2.33 -6.06
N TYR A 142 6.71 2.32 -4.77
CA TYR A 142 6.09 3.21 -3.79
C TYR A 142 7.17 4.05 -3.12
N ARG A 143 7.13 5.36 -3.34
CA ARG A 143 8.05 6.31 -2.71
C ARG A 143 7.37 7.01 -1.54
N ILE A 144 7.82 6.72 -0.34
CA ILE A 144 7.50 7.40 0.92
C ILE A 144 8.08 8.82 0.87
N THR A 145 7.28 9.80 1.25
CA THR A 145 7.74 11.19 1.41
C THR A 145 8.04 11.45 2.89
N LEU A 146 9.32 11.47 3.27
CA LEU A 146 9.71 11.84 4.62
C LEU A 146 9.51 13.34 4.88
N PHE A 147 9.23 13.69 6.13
CA PHE A 147 9.14 15.07 6.62
C PHE A 147 8.07 15.97 5.95
N ALA A 148 7.18 15.40 5.13
CA ALA A 148 6.05 16.14 4.58
C ALA A 148 4.91 16.23 5.61
N MET A 149 4.32 17.42 5.73
CA MET A 149 3.18 17.66 6.62
C MET A 149 1.96 16.82 6.24
N SER A 150 1.70 16.67 4.93
CA SER A 150 0.46 16.05 4.43
C SER A 150 0.65 14.97 3.37
N LYS A 151 1.75 14.94 2.61
CA LYS A 151 1.99 13.90 1.59
C LYS A 151 2.66 12.69 2.23
N ASP A 152 2.05 11.51 2.07
CA ASP A 152 2.61 10.25 2.54
C ASP A 152 3.54 9.61 1.52
N GLY A 153 3.17 9.68 0.24
CA GLY A 153 3.96 9.05 -0.79
C GLY A 153 3.37 9.11 -2.18
N GLU A 154 3.98 8.32 -3.04
CA GLU A 154 3.66 8.23 -4.45
C GLU A 154 3.78 6.79 -4.91
N LEU A 155 2.68 6.25 -5.44
CA LEU A 155 2.62 4.93 -6.04
C LEU A 155 2.72 5.09 -7.56
N ARG A 156 3.64 4.35 -8.18
CA ARG A 156 3.74 4.23 -9.63
C ARG A 156 3.57 2.76 -10.00
N ILE A 157 2.67 2.48 -10.93
CA ILE A 157 2.46 1.14 -11.46
C ILE A 157 2.97 1.15 -12.90
N HIS A 158 3.95 0.30 -13.18
CA HIS A 158 4.55 0.13 -14.49
C HIS A 158 3.79 -0.98 -15.20
N GLN A 159 3.13 -0.68 -16.32
CA GLN A 159 2.58 -1.73 -17.16
C GLN A 159 3.76 -2.50 -17.78
N VAL A 160 3.84 -3.78 -17.47
CA VAL A 160 4.86 -4.72 -17.99
C VAL A 160 4.21 -5.64 -19.00
#